data_AF-A0A955WSD0-F1
#
_entry.id   AF-A0A955WSD0-F1
#
_cell.length_a   1.000
_cell.length_b   1.000
_cell.length_c   1.000
_cell.angle_alpha   90.00
_cell.angle_beta   90.00
_cell.angle_gamma   90.00
#
_symmetry.space_group_name_H-M   'P 1'
#
loop_
_entity.id
_entity.type
_entity.pdbx_description
1 polymer ?
#
loop_
_entity_poly.entity_id
_entity_poly.type
_entity_poly.pdbx_seq_one_letter_code
_entity_poly.pdbx_strand_id
1 'polypeptide(L)'
;SMSNNYKGPTEDFAMVVPVPVVLQEEQVKTLPPGVFDKIDALSAPRLVEYWEKDPCAPDYAERRRLGSAKGGARPSAAPKRKADEDYGVTVEAQFTVGEYTVVILSAKEATGLDQWLRDNKYQIPAGADAALAPYIQEGMKFFVAKVDIEKVKRDAEGTVVLSPLRFDFESPELRLPVRLGLLNANGKQDLIVYTLHPSSRFEVANYPNVFIPTNIEVLDEVRERFGSFYTALFDKTLALSDGKAIVTEYSWQAGKCDPCPVPPLQDSDLFTLGGDVLIGGGRGPAQLAVPGAPGRPPRPMRRRRPSGPFFGSGSSWVLTRLHTRYSKDTLSEDLVFKPAPPVVGGRARWDGTSMENPGEVKRDGQNNFQGRYIIRHYWEGPVACDDPRWDRWGGPGGQGKPGNKASAATGLGSAKRTPIALEKIVRSKLDSHGLPGLPIPGKGKRK
;
A
#
# COMPACT_ATOMS: atom_id res chain seq x y z
N SER A 1 11.67 3.76 -1.68
CA SER A 1 12.03 3.02 -0.47
C SER A 1 11.69 1.55 -0.65
N MET A 2 12.50 0.64 -0.10
CA MET A 2 12.31 -0.80 -0.17
C MET A 2 12.64 -1.44 1.18
N SER A 3 11.90 -2.50 1.53
CA SER A 3 12.16 -3.33 2.70
C SER A 3 12.08 -4.79 2.25
N ASN A 4 13.11 -5.56 2.55
CA ASN A 4 13.26 -6.94 2.13
C ASN A 4 13.43 -7.82 3.35
N ASN A 5 12.68 -8.93 3.40
CA ASN A 5 12.91 -9.98 4.39
C ASN A 5 13.91 -10.98 3.79
N TYR A 6 15.00 -11.24 4.51
CA TYR A 6 16.00 -12.20 4.06
C TYR A 6 15.91 -13.51 4.84
N LYS A 7 15.84 -14.61 4.09
CA LYS A 7 15.90 -15.98 4.59
C LYS A 7 16.92 -16.77 3.77
N GLY A 8 18.14 -16.87 4.30
CA GLY A 8 19.25 -17.59 3.68
C GLY A 8 20.39 -17.80 4.69
N PRO A 9 21.57 -18.27 4.24
CA PRO A 9 22.73 -18.48 5.09
C PRO A 9 23.09 -17.25 5.92
N THR A 10 23.73 -17.46 7.07
CA THR A 10 24.09 -16.38 8.01
C THR A 10 25.38 -15.66 7.65
N GLU A 11 25.95 -15.96 6.49
CA GLU A 11 27.15 -15.33 5.95
C GLU A 11 26.80 -14.00 5.27
N ASP A 12 27.75 -13.06 5.22
CA ASP A 12 27.59 -11.76 4.56
C ASP A 12 26.96 -11.91 3.17
N PHE A 13 25.87 -11.17 2.91
CA PHE A 13 25.25 -11.11 1.58
C PHE A 13 25.13 -9.66 1.10
N ALA A 14 25.00 -9.49 -0.21
CA ALA A 14 24.76 -8.19 -0.81
C ALA A 14 23.44 -8.16 -1.57
N MET A 15 22.74 -7.03 -1.45
CA MET A 15 21.60 -6.70 -2.27
C MET A 15 22.08 -5.98 -3.53
N VAL A 16 21.75 -6.52 -4.71
CA VAL A 16 22.06 -5.90 -6.00
C VAL A 16 20.77 -5.33 -6.58
N VAL A 17 20.72 -4.01 -6.78
CA VAL A 17 19.55 -3.29 -7.28
C VAL A 17 19.92 -2.54 -8.56
N PRO A 18 19.28 -2.85 -9.71
CA PRO A 18 19.44 -2.07 -10.93
C PRO A 18 18.83 -0.68 -10.77
N VAL A 19 19.54 0.37 -11.19
CA VAL A 19 19.08 1.75 -11.15
C VAL A 19 19.41 2.45 -12.48
N PRO A 20 18.56 3.37 -12.98
CA PRO A 20 18.76 3.97 -14.31
C PRO A 20 19.91 5.01 -14.32
N VAL A 21 20.31 5.50 -13.15
CA VAL A 21 21.34 6.54 -12.98
C VAL A 21 22.32 6.15 -11.87
N VAL A 22 23.48 6.81 -11.84
CA VAL A 22 24.42 6.70 -10.72
C VAL A 22 23.82 7.48 -9.54
N LEU A 23 23.64 6.82 -8.39
CA LEU A 23 23.16 7.45 -7.17
C LEU A 23 24.31 8.20 -6.49
N GLN A 24 24.01 9.31 -5.83
CA GLN A 24 24.94 10.02 -4.95
C GLN A 24 24.72 9.60 -3.49
N GLU A 25 25.72 9.78 -2.64
CA GLU A 25 25.66 9.38 -1.22
C GLU A 25 24.46 10.02 -0.50
N GLU A 26 24.18 11.28 -0.78
CA GLU A 26 23.11 12.05 -0.15
C GLU A 26 21.71 11.56 -0.55
N GLN A 27 21.61 10.83 -1.66
CA GLN A 27 20.37 10.25 -2.15
C GLN A 27 20.04 8.92 -1.46
N VAL A 28 21.01 8.28 -0.79
CA VAL A 28 20.84 6.96 -0.19
C VAL A 28 20.77 7.07 1.33
N LYS A 29 19.65 6.62 1.91
CA LYS A 29 19.41 6.69 3.36
C LYS A 29 18.70 5.44 3.86
N THR A 30 18.97 5.05 5.10
CA THR A 30 18.13 4.08 5.82
C THR A 30 16.96 4.79 6.49
N LEU A 31 15.80 4.13 6.53
CA LEU A 31 14.64 4.57 7.27
C LEU A 31 14.50 3.78 8.57
N PRO A 32 13.75 4.30 9.57
CA PRO A 32 13.48 3.56 10.79
C PRO A 32 12.83 2.20 10.52
N PRO A 33 13.17 1.16 11.30
CA PRO A 33 12.43 -0.10 11.30
C PRO A 33 10.95 0.17 11.55
N GLY A 34 10.06 -0.41 10.74
CA GLY A 34 8.62 -0.22 10.86
C GLY A 34 8.05 1.02 10.14
N VAL A 35 8.83 1.74 9.33
CA VAL A 35 8.31 2.86 8.51
C VAL A 35 7.12 2.45 7.62
N PHE A 36 7.07 1.17 7.25
CA PHE A 36 5.98 0.61 6.45
C PHE A 36 4.79 0.11 7.28
N ASP A 37 4.90 -0.02 8.61
CA ASP A 37 3.84 -0.61 9.44
C ASP A 37 2.57 0.24 9.37
N LYS A 38 2.73 1.57 9.39
CA LYS A 38 1.60 2.50 9.32
C LYS A 38 0.93 2.45 7.95
N ILE A 39 1.70 2.45 6.86
CA ILE A 39 1.12 2.42 5.51
C ILE A 39 0.52 1.05 5.18
N ASP A 40 1.12 -0.04 5.69
CA ASP A 40 0.57 -1.39 5.63
C ASP A 40 -0.76 -1.44 6.38
N ALA A 41 -0.80 -1.08 7.66
CA ALA A 41 -2.03 -1.09 8.46
C ALA A 41 -3.12 -0.18 7.89
N LEU A 42 -2.77 1.01 7.38
CA LEU A 42 -3.73 1.95 6.80
C LEU A 42 -4.40 1.39 5.55
N SER A 43 -3.60 0.77 4.66
CA SER A 43 -4.07 0.30 3.35
C SER A 43 -4.44 -1.18 3.32
N ALA A 44 -4.21 -1.90 4.42
CA ALA A 44 -4.56 -3.29 4.54
C ALA A 44 -6.07 -3.52 4.39
N PRO A 45 -6.48 -4.70 3.88
CA PRO A 45 -7.87 -5.10 3.80
C PRO A 45 -8.53 -5.10 5.19
N ARG A 46 -9.80 -4.72 5.25
CA ARG A 46 -10.50 -4.41 6.49
C ARG A 46 -11.68 -5.34 6.73
N LEU A 47 -11.78 -5.84 7.95
CA LEU A 47 -12.95 -6.52 8.48
C LEU A 47 -13.73 -5.55 9.36
N VAL A 48 -15.02 -5.39 9.06
CA VAL A 48 -15.94 -4.56 9.83
C VAL A 48 -17.11 -5.38 10.33
N GLU A 49 -17.71 -4.94 11.42
CA GLU A 49 -18.83 -5.62 12.04
C GLU A 49 -20.04 -4.69 12.17
N TYR A 50 -21.21 -5.22 11.84
CA TYR A 50 -22.47 -4.50 11.88
C TYR A 50 -23.52 -5.34 12.59
N TRP A 51 -24.22 -4.75 13.55
CA TRP A 51 -25.35 -5.39 14.24
C TRP A 51 -26.64 -4.78 13.76
N GLU A 52 -27.57 -5.63 13.34
CA GLU A 52 -28.89 -5.19 12.94
C GLU A 52 -29.62 -4.62 14.15
N LYS A 53 -30.20 -3.43 13.98
CA LYS A 53 -31.03 -2.80 14.99
C LYS A 53 -32.34 -3.59 15.10
N ASP A 54 -33.00 -3.48 16.26
CA ASP A 54 -34.38 -3.94 16.41
C ASP A 54 -35.21 -3.38 15.23
N PRO A 55 -35.80 -4.24 14.37
CA PRO A 55 -36.52 -3.80 13.20
C PRO A 55 -37.77 -2.98 13.55
N CYS A 56 -38.23 -3.01 14.80
CA CYS A 56 -39.36 -2.26 15.32
C CYS A 56 -38.97 -0.97 16.07
N ALA A 57 -37.67 -0.72 16.31
CA ALA A 57 -37.25 0.48 17.04
C ALA A 57 -37.48 1.77 16.23
N PRO A 58 -38.01 2.85 16.85
CA PRO A 58 -38.13 4.16 16.22
C PRO A 58 -36.76 4.82 16.00
N ASP A 59 -36.67 5.67 14.99
CA ASP A 59 -35.42 6.30 14.55
C ASP A 59 -35.07 7.49 15.46
N TYR A 60 -34.41 7.22 16.59
CA TYR A 60 -33.89 8.29 17.45
C TYR A 60 -32.62 8.89 16.84
N ALA A 61 -32.78 9.88 15.96
CA ALA A 61 -31.67 10.69 15.48
C ALA A 61 -31.04 11.48 16.65
N GLU A 62 -29.81 11.15 17.03
CA GLU A 62 -29.01 11.87 18.01
C GLU A 62 -28.90 13.37 17.66
N ARG A 63 -29.66 14.21 18.36
CA ARG A 63 -29.38 15.64 18.44
C ARG A 63 -28.13 15.86 19.29
N ARG A 64 -26.98 16.13 18.67
CA ARG A 64 -25.85 16.72 19.40
C ARG A 64 -25.35 18.00 18.73
N ARG A 65 -25.51 19.08 19.51
CA ARG A 65 -25.27 20.49 19.20
C ARG A 65 -23.77 20.79 19.08
N LEU A 66 -23.48 21.73 18.19
CA LEU A 66 -22.20 22.38 17.92
C LEU A 66 -21.59 23.05 19.17
N GLY A 67 -20.28 22.94 19.33
CA GLY A 67 -19.46 23.77 20.23
C GLY A 67 -18.06 23.91 19.66
N SER A 68 -17.81 25.01 18.94
CA SER A 68 -16.53 25.35 18.31
C SER A 68 -15.86 26.43 19.17
N ALA A 69 -14.64 26.18 19.66
CA ALA A 69 -13.82 27.16 20.36
C ALA A 69 -12.61 27.55 19.51
N LYS A 70 -12.49 28.85 19.22
CA LYS A 70 -11.37 29.49 18.52
C LYS A 70 -10.33 30.01 19.53
N GLY A 71 -9.06 29.94 19.15
CA GLY A 71 -7.93 30.76 19.64
C GLY A 71 -6.77 30.54 18.67
N GLY A 72 -5.91 31.46 18.25
CA GLY A 72 -5.48 32.79 18.67
C GLY A 72 -3.97 32.83 18.36
N ALA A 73 -3.46 33.83 17.62
CA ALA A 73 -2.10 33.83 17.04
C ALA A 73 -1.23 35.02 17.49
N ARG A 74 0.11 34.81 17.57
CA ARG A 74 1.29 35.71 17.29
C ARG A 74 2.47 35.49 18.28
N PRO A 75 3.72 35.99 18.03
CA PRO A 75 4.61 35.80 16.86
C PRO A 75 6.12 35.48 17.21
N SER A 76 6.85 35.04 16.16
CA SER A 76 8.31 35.01 15.81
C SER A 76 9.47 35.47 16.75
N ALA A 77 10.61 34.75 16.70
CA ALA A 77 11.92 35.24 16.19
C ALA A 77 13.04 34.17 16.25
N ALA A 78 14.04 34.26 15.36
CA ALA A 78 15.22 33.41 15.22
C ALA A 78 16.53 34.22 15.36
N PRO A 79 17.71 33.56 15.56
CA PRO A 79 18.99 34.12 15.12
C PRO A 79 19.79 33.19 14.18
N LYS A 80 20.67 33.83 13.38
CA LYS A 80 21.56 33.30 12.32
C LYS A 80 22.94 32.84 12.85
N ARG A 81 23.66 31.99 12.09
CA ARG A 81 25.14 32.04 11.86
C ARG A 81 25.54 31.47 10.48
N LYS A 82 26.74 31.85 10.00
CA LYS A 82 27.31 31.81 8.63
C LYS A 82 28.30 30.64 8.37
N ALA A 83 28.34 30.24 7.09
CA ALA A 83 29.43 29.80 6.16
C ALA A 83 30.69 29.04 6.62
N ASP A 84 31.08 28.00 5.86
CA ASP A 84 32.27 28.04 4.96
C ASP A 84 32.28 26.90 3.89
N GLU A 85 33.09 27.14 2.86
CA GLU A 85 33.24 26.52 1.53
C GLU A 85 33.99 25.15 1.50
N ASP A 86 33.59 24.25 0.58
CA ASP A 86 34.31 23.75 -0.62
C ASP A 86 35.41 22.70 -0.35
N TYR A 87 35.26 21.49 -0.92
CA TYR A 87 36.37 20.60 -1.33
C TYR A 87 35.87 19.57 -2.35
N GLY A 88 36.13 19.80 -3.64
CA GLY A 88 35.91 18.82 -4.70
C GLY A 88 37.07 17.80 -4.83
N VAL A 89 36.76 16.51 -4.99
CA VAL A 89 37.62 15.48 -5.62
C VAL A 89 36.75 14.31 -6.14
N THR A 90 37.23 13.58 -7.15
CA THR A 90 36.57 12.48 -7.87
C THR A 90 36.97 11.08 -7.34
N VAL A 91 35.97 10.30 -6.89
CA VAL A 91 35.90 8.81 -6.80
C VAL A 91 34.40 8.44 -6.82
N GLU A 92 33.93 7.41 -7.55
CA GLU A 92 32.47 7.18 -7.78
C GLU A 92 31.63 6.66 -6.57
N ALA A 93 32.20 6.69 -5.36
CA ALA A 93 31.63 6.48 -4.02
C ALA A 93 31.40 5.03 -3.50
N GLN A 94 32.00 4.78 -2.33
CA GLN A 94 31.69 3.69 -1.40
C GLN A 94 31.46 4.33 -0.02
N PHE A 95 30.33 4.07 0.61
CA PHE A 95 29.96 4.66 1.91
C PHE A 95 29.11 3.69 2.73
N THR A 96 28.98 3.96 4.03
CA THR A 96 28.20 3.10 4.95
C THR A 96 26.98 3.85 5.46
N VAL A 97 25.79 3.25 5.36
CA VAL A 97 24.53 3.79 5.88
C VAL A 97 23.80 2.70 6.66
N GLY A 98 23.65 2.89 7.97
CA GLY A 98 23.06 1.88 8.86
C GLY A 98 23.89 0.58 8.89
N GLU A 99 23.25 -0.56 8.62
CA GLU A 99 23.89 -1.86 8.48
C GLU A 99 24.46 -2.14 7.07
N TYR A 100 24.37 -1.18 6.15
CA TYR A 100 24.73 -1.38 4.75
C TYR A 100 26.06 -0.71 4.40
N THR A 101 26.97 -1.45 3.79
CA THR A 101 28.08 -0.87 3.02
C THR A 101 27.66 -0.81 1.55
N VAL A 102 27.47 0.41 1.05
CA VAL A 102 27.00 0.69 -0.30
C VAL A 102 28.20 0.89 -1.22
N VAL A 103 28.19 0.18 -2.34
CA VAL A 103 29.10 0.37 -3.48
C VAL A 103 28.27 0.64 -4.72
N ILE A 104 28.59 1.72 -5.42
CA ILE A 104 27.91 2.09 -6.65
C ILE A 104 28.84 1.79 -7.82
N LEU A 105 28.37 0.96 -8.75
CA LEU A 105 29.16 0.49 -9.87
C LEU A 105 28.63 1.10 -11.18
N SER A 106 29.52 1.76 -11.92
CA SER A 106 29.18 2.32 -13.22
C SER A 106 29.12 1.22 -14.29
N ALA A 107 28.21 1.36 -15.26
CA ALA A 107 27.96 0.34 -16.28
C ALA A 107 29.02 0.28 -17.40
N LYS A 108 30.14 1.01 -17.31
CA LYS A 108 31.16 0.96 -18.36
C LYS A 108 31.90 -0.37 -18.42
N GLU A 109 31.75 -1.23 -17.41
CA GLU A 109 32.23 -2.60 -17.44
C GLU A 109 31.16 -3.53 -16.89
N ALA A 110 30.15 -3.83 -17.72
CA ALA A 110 29.13 -4.82 -17.40
C ALA A 110 29.69 -6.25 -17.22
N THR A 111 30.79 -6.56 -17.89
CA THR A 111 31.63 -7.74 -17.62
C THR A 111 32.41 -7.63 -16.30
N GLY A 112 32.61 -6.40 -15.82
CA GLY A 112 33.28 -6.08 -14.57
C GLY A 112 32.42 -6.31 -13.33
N LEU A 113 31.08 -6.33 -13.41
CA LEU A 113 30.25 -6.61 -12.23
C LEU A 113 30.44 -8.05 -11.72
N ASP A 114 30.36 -9.06 -12.60
CA ASP A 114 30.58 -10.45 -12.21
C ASP A 114 32.01 -10.65 -11.69
N GLN A 115 33.01 -10.08 -12.39
CA GLN A 115 34.41 -10.13 -11.97
C GLN A 115 34.63 -9.40 -10.63
N TRP A 116 34.10 -8.19 -10.45
CA TRP A 116 34.18 -7.43 -9.21
C TRP A 116 33.50 -8.18 -8.07
N LEU A 117 32.34 -8.80 -8.31
CA LEU A 117 31.66 -9.62 -7.31
C LEU A 117 32.53 -10.82 -6.91
N ARG A 118 33.16 -11.51 -7.87
CA ARG A 118 34.09 -12.63 -7.60
C ARG A 118 35.36 -12.19 -6.88
N ASP A 119 35.93 -11.05 -7.28
CA ASP A 119 37.14 -10.47 -6.68
C ASP A 119 36.89 -10.06 -5.23
N ASN A 120 35.69 -9.54 -4.96
CA ASN A 120 35.20 -9.24 -3.61
C ASN A 120 34.58 -10.46 -2.89
N LYS A 121 34.80 -11.68 -3.41
CA LYS A 121 34.44 -12.96 -2.79
C LYS A 121 32.93 -13.19 -2.59
N TYR A 122 32.08 -12.52 -3.35
CA TYR A 122 30.65 -12.79 -3.34
C TYR A 122 30.33 -14.13 -4.02
N GLN A 123 29.42 -14.89 -3.42
CA GLN A 123 28.84 -16.07 -4.05
C GLN A 123 27.77 -15.64 -5.05
N ILE A 124 28.04 -15.84 -6.34
CA ILE A 124 27.13 -15.47 -7.42
C ILE A 124 26.26 -16.69 -7.78
N PRO A 125 24.92 -16.58 -7.73
CA PRO A 125 24.03 -17.67 -8.12
C PRO A 125 24.22 -18.07 -9.58
N ALA A 126 24.04 -19.34 -9.90
CA ALA A 126 24.02 -19.79 -11.29
C ALA A 126 22.90 -19.07 -12.07
N GLY A 127 23.21 -18.55 -13.27
CA GLY A 127 22.28 -17.80 -14.12
C GLY A 127 22.16 -16.31 -13.78
N ALA A 128 22.97 -15.78 -12.86
CA ALA A 128 23.00 -14.34 -12.57
C ALA A 128 23.43 -13.50 -13.78
N ASP A 129 24.37 -14.02 -14.58
CA ASP A 129 24.83 -13.42 -15.85
C ASP A 129 23.66 -13.21 -16.83
N ALA A 130 22.86 -14.25 -17.08
CA ALA A 130 21.70 -14.19 -17.95
C ALA A 130 20.61 -13.24 -17.42
N ALA A 131 20.45 -13.16 -16.09
CA ALA A 131 19.49 -12.27 -15.46
C ALA A 131 19.95 -10.80 -15.42
N LEU A 132 21.27 -10.55 -15.38
CA LEU A 132 21.87 -9.21 -15.41
C LEU A 132 21.97 -8.63 -16.83
N ALA A 133 22.12 -9.50 -17.85
CA ALA A 133 22.33 -9.09 -19.23
C ALA A 133 21.32 -8.06 -19.78
N PRO A 134 20.00 -8.14 -19.51
CA PRO A 134 19.06 -7.14 -19.99
C PRO A 134 19.31 -5.75 -19.40
N TYR A 135 19.61 -5.66 -18.09
CA TYR A 135 19.91 -4.39 -17.42
C TYR A 135 21.18 -3.75 -17.97
N ILE A 136 22.18 -4.59 -18.27
CA ILE A 136 23.43 -4.21 -18.90
C ILE A 136 23.19 -3.63 -20.30
N GLN A 137 22.41 -4.33 -21.12
CA GLN A 137 22.08 -3.90 -22.48
C GLN A 137 21.31 -2.57 -22.49
N GLU A 138 20.50 -2.33 -21.46
CA GLU A 138 19.76 -1.09 -21.25
C GLU A 138 20.62 0.03 -20.61
N GLY A 139 21.89 -0.25 -20.29
CA GLY A 139 22.83 0.73 -19.73
C GLY A 139 22.58 1.09 -18.26
N MET A 140 21.75 0.32 -17.56
CA MET A 140 21.45 0.52 -16.13
C MET A 140 22.70 0.33 -15.26
N LYS A 141 22.74 1.02 -14.13
CA LYS A 141 23.80 0.94 -13.13
C LYS A 141 23.40 -0.02 -12.01
N PHE A 142 24.37 -0.47 -11.23
CA PHE A 142 24.13 -1.41 -10.14
C PHE A 142 24.48 -0.78 -8.80
N PHE A 143 23.46 -0.70 -7.95
CA PHE A 143 23.59 -0.37 -6.54
C PHE A 143 23.80 -1.67 -5.77
N VAL A 144 24.97 -1.82 -5.14
CA VAL A 144 25.30 -2.99 -4.32
C VAL A 144 25.32 -2.58 -2.87
N ALA A 145 24.41 -3.12 -2.05
CA ALA A 145 24.38 -2.90 -0.61
C ALA A 145 24.77 -4.18 0.12
N LYS A 146 26.02 -4.25 0.59
CA LYS A 146 26.51 -5.33 1.45
C LYS A 146 25.92 -5.18 2.84
N VAL A 147 25.34 -6.24 3.38
CA VAL A 147 24.74 -6.27 4.72
C VAL A 147 25.76 -6.76 5.74
N ASP A 148 25.93 -6.00 6.81
CA ASP A 148 26.70 -6.39 7.99
C ASP A 148 25.82 -7.19 8.96
N ILE A 149 26.00 -8.51 8.98
CA ILE A 149 25.17 -9.43 9.77
C ILE A 149 25.34 -9.26 11.29
N GLU A 150 26.42 -8.63 11.76
CA GLU A 150 26.61 -8.36 13.18
C GLU A 150 25.70 -7.23 13.68
N LYS A 151 25.23 -6.38 12.76
CA LYS A 151 24.36 -5.22 13.06
C LYS A 151 22.88 -5.51 12.86
N VAL A 152 22.51 -6.62 12.23
CA VAL A 152 21.10 -6.93 11.95
C VAL A 152 20.38 -7.54 13.15
N LYS A 153 19.08 -7.25 13.23
CA LYS A 153 18.19 -7.89 14.21
C LYS A 153 17.50 -9.10 13.57
N ARG A 154 17.12 -10.07 14.40
CA ARG A 154 16.29 -11.21 14.00
C ARG A 154 14.93 -11.12 14.66
N ASP A 155 13.89 -11.52 13.94
CA ASP A 155 12.55 -11.68 14.50
C ASP A 155 12.41 -13.01 15.27
N ALA A 156 11.21 -13.24 15.84
CA ALA A 156 10.92 -14.45 16.61
C ALA A 156 11.00 -15.74 15.76
N GLU A 157 10.85 -15.61 14.45
CA GLU A 157 10.93 -16.68 13.46
C GLU A 157 12.37 -16.89 12.93
N GLY A 158 13.33 -16.11 13.40
CA GLY A 158 14.75 -16.18 13.03
C GLY A 158 15.10 -15.49 11.69
N THR A 159 14.15 -14.78 11.09
CA THR A 159 14.32 -14.00 9.86
C THR A 159 15.13 -12.75 10.14
N VAL A 160 16.04 -12.39 9.23
CA VAL A 160 16.82 -11.16 9.33
C VAL A 160 15.91 -9.97 8.99
N VAL A 161 15.81 -9.03 9.92
CA VAL A 161 15.06 -7.78 9.77
C VAL A 161 16.04 -6.67 9.42
N LEU A 162 15.93 -6.14 8.20
CA LEU A 162 16.75 -5.06 7.71
C LEU A 162 16.02 -3.71 7.77
N SER A 163 16.75 -2.66 8.08
CA SER A 163 16.32 -1.27 7.97
C SER A 163 15.94 -0.97 6.52
N PRO A 164 14.76 -0.40 6.26
CA PRO A 164 14.37 -0.10 4.89
C PRO A 164 15.33 0.88 4.22
N LEU A 165 15.75 0.56 2.99
CA LEU A 165 16.58 1.44 2.18
C LEU A 165 15.71 2.41 1.39
N ARG A 166 16.07 3.68 1.42
CA ARG A 166 15.47 4.73 0.61
C ARG A 166 16.52 5.34 -0.29
N PHE A 167 16.16 5.44 -1.55
CA PHE A 167 16.90 6.19 -2.55
C PHE A 167 15.93 6.94 -3.46
N ASP A 168 16.40 8.03 -4.03
CA ASP A 168 15.68 8.84 -5.02
C ASP A 168 16.53 9.06 -6.26
N PHE A 169 15.87 9.18 -7.40
CA PHE A 169 16.46 9.50 -8.69
C PHE A 169 15.38 9.99 -9.64
N GLU A 170 15.80 10.61 -10.74
CA GLU A 170 14.91 10.99 -11.83
C GLU A 170 14.93 9.94 -12.94
N SER A 171 13.75 9.57 -13.43
CA SER A 171 13.58 8.62 -14.51
C SER A 171 12.32 8.95 -15.31
N PRO A 172 12.33 8.80 -16.65
CA PRO A 172 11.13 8.96 -17.47
C PRO A 172 10.10 7.84 -17.23
N GLU A 173 10.54 6.69 -16.70
CA GLU A 173 9.69 5.53 -16.43
C GLU A 173 9.77 5.14 -14.95
N LEU A 174 8.62 4.85 -14.34
CA LEU A 174 8.56 4.23 -13.01
C LEU A 174 8.60 2.71 -13.19
N ARG A 175 9.79 2.12 -13.00
CA ARG A 175 10.03 0.68 -13.10
C ARG A 175 10.54 0.13 -11.77
N LEU A 176 10.03 -1.02 -11.36
CA LEU A 176 10.56 -1.78 -10.23
C LEU A 176 11.29 -3.03 -10.73
N PRO A 177 12.63 -3.07 -10.65
CA PRO A 177 13.41 -4.24 -11.03
C PRO A 177 13.25 -5.35 -9.99
N VAL A 178 12.57 -6.43 -10.36
CA VAL A 178 12.28 -7.57 -9.47
C VAL A 178 12.86 -8.88 -9.97
N ARG A 179 13.31 -8.94 -11.23
CA ARG A 179 13.80 -10.17 -11.86
C ARG A 179 15.03 -10.73 -11.16
N LEU A 180 15.93 -9.88 -10.66
CA LEU A 180 17.11 -10.36 -9.91
C LEU A 180 16.73 -11.06 -8.60
N GLY A 181 15.63 -10.65 -7.95
CA GLY A 181 15.13 -11.30 -6.74
C GLY A 181 14.71 -12.76 -6.97
N LEU A 182 14.25 -13.09 -8.19
CA LEU A 182 13.84 -14.44 -8.56
C LEU A 182 14.98 -15.46 -8.58
N LEU A 183 16.23 -15.02 -8.76
CA LEU A 183 17.38 -15.92 -8.76
C LEU A 183 17.53 -16.66 -7.44
N ASN A 184 17.25 -15.96 -6.33
CA ASN A 184 17.40 -16.45 -4.96
C ASN A 184 16.06 -16.92 -4.35
N ALA A 185 14.99 -16.93 -5.14
CA ALA A 185 13.66 -17.26 -4.67
C ALA A 185 13.47 -18.78 -4.51
N ASN A 186 13.24 -19.23 -3.28
CA ASN A 186 12.81 -20.61 -2.98
C ASN A 186 11.28 -20.75 -3.13
N GLY A 187 10.78 -20.56 -4.35
CA GLY A 187 9.36 -20.65 -4.70
C GLY A 187 8.68 -19.30 -4.90
N LYS A 188 7.38 -19.24 -4.57
CA LYS A 188 6.57 -18.03 -4.74
C LYS A 188 6.90 -16.97 -3.67
N GLN A 189 6.99 -15.72 -4.09
CA GLN A 189 7.26 -14.58 -3.23
C GLN A 189 6.12 -13.58 -3.30
N ASP A 190 5.75 -13.01 -2.16
CA ASP A 190 4.76 -11.93 -2.07
C ASP A 190 5.47 -10.57 -2.21
N LEU A 191 4.92 -9.69 -3.04
CA LEU A 191 5.40 -8.32 -3.26
C LEU A 191 4.24 -7.35 -3.06
N ILE A 192 4.42 -6.42 -2.13
CA ILE A 192 3.47 -5.36 -1.84
C ILE A 192 4.13 -4.03 -2.21
N VAL A 193 3.48 -3.29 -3.12
CA VAL A 193 3.96 -2.00 -3.61
C VAL A 193 2.99 -0.91 -3.17
N TYR A 194 3.54 0.12 -2.54
CA TYR A 194 2.82 1.33 -2.19
C TYR A 194 3.24 2.46 -3.13
N THR A 195 2.27 3.09 -3.79
CA THR A 195 2.52 4.33 -4.54
C THR A 195 1.82 5.50 -3.88
N LEU A 196 2.53 6.62 -3.76
CA LEU A 196 2.00 7.89 -3.32
C LEU A 196 2.12 8.88 -4.47
N HIS A 197 0.99 9.42 -4.93
CA HIS A 197 0.98 10.41 -6.01
C HIS A 197 -0.02 11.54 -5.71
N PRO A 198 0.21 12.79 -6.13
CA PRO A 198 -0.68 13.91 -5.77
C PRO A 198 -2.15 13.76 -6.17
N SER A 199 -2.46 12.94 -7.18
CA SER A 199 -3.82 12.89 -7.75
C SER A 199 -4.28 11.55 -8.30
N SER A 200 -3.37 10.61 -8.56
CA SER A 200 -3.63 9.46 -9.43
C SER A 200 -3.34 8.17 -8.69
N ARG A 201 -4.14 7.15 -8.94
CA ARG A 201 -3.75 5.79 -8.57
C ARG A 201 -2.82 5.22 -9.62
N PHE A 202 -2.14 4.13 -9.30
CA PHE A 202 -1.26 3.45 -10.23
C PHE A 202 -1.72 2.01 -10.48
N GLU A 203 -1.31 1.49 -11.62
CA GLU A 203 -1.43 0.09 -12.00
C GLU A 203 -0.18 -0.31 -12.79
N VAL A 204 -0.01 -1.60 -13.05
CA VAL A 204 1.16 -2.11 -13.79
C VAL A 204 0.83 -2.19 -15.28
N ALA A 205 1.63 -1.56 -16.13
CA ALA A 205 1.39 -1.43 -17.56
C ALA A 205 1.51 -2.76 -18.32
N ASN A 206 2.41 -3.63 -17.89
CA ASN A 206 2.81 -4.86 -18.58
C ASN A 206 2.28 -6.16 -17.93
N TYR A 207 1.37 -6.07 -16.96
CA TYR A 207 0.74 -7.23 -16.31
C TYR A 207 -0.78 -7.03 -16.19
N PRO A 208 -1.58 -8.12 -16.12
CA PRO A 208 -3.00 -8.02 -15.82
C PRO A 208 -3.22 -7.33 -14.47
N ASN A 209 -4.12 -6.35 -14.42
CA ASN A 209 -4.50 -5.68 -13.17
C ASN A 209 -5.91 -6.09 -12.80
N VAL A 210 -6.08 -6.54 -11.55
CA VAL A 210 -7.37 -6.93 -11.00
C VAL A 210 -7.59 -6.23 -9.66
N PHE A 211 -8.84 -6.14 -9.21
CA PHE A 211 -9.16 -5.66 -7.88
C PHE A 211 -9.44 -6.85 -6.97
N ILE A 212 -9.00 -6.76 -5.71
CA ILE A 212 -9.47 -7.72 -4.72
C ILE A 212 -10.99 -7.57 -4.56
N PRO A 213 -11.76 -8.68 -4.53
CA PRO A 213 -13.19 -8.60 -4.27
C PRO A 213 -13.49 -7.90 -2.94
N THR A 214 -14.50 -7.04 -2.92
CA THR A 214 -14.78 -6.14 -1.79
C THR A 214 -16.28 -6.05 -1.49
N ASN A 215 -16.67 -5.46 -0.37
CA ASN A 215 -18.05 -5.44 0.16
C ASN A 215 -18.66 -6.84 0.28
N ILE A 216 -17.84 -7.82 0.68
CA ILE A 216 -18.26 -9.21 0.83
C ILE A 216 -18.61 -9.48 2.28
N GLU A 217 -19.78 -10.08 2.49
CA GLU A 217 -20.20 -10.59 3.78
C GLU A 217 -19.59 -11.97 4.04
N VAL A 218 -19.12 -12.15 5.26
CA VAL A 218 -18.49 -13.38 5.75
C VAL A 218 -19.12 -13.82 7.08
N LEU A 219 -18.91 -15.09 7.44
CA LEU A 219 -19.34 -15.62 8.73
C LEU A 219 -18.52 -15.05 9.90
N ASP A 220 -19.09 -15.08 11.10
CA ASP A 220 -18.47 -14.55 12.34
C ASP A 220 -17.10 -15.18 12.64
N GLU A 221 -16.93 -16.47 12.31
CA GLU A 221 -15.67 -17.20 12.49
C GLU A 221 -14.48 -16.63 11.72
N VAL A 222 -14.71 -15.74 10.74
CA VAL A 222 -13.63 -15.01 10.05
C VAL A 222 -12.94 -14.01 10.98
N ARG A 223 -13.60 -13.55 12.06
CA ARG A 223 -13.01 -12.63 13.05
C ARG A 223 -11.64 -13.12 13.54
N GLU A 224 -11.57 -14.39 13.93
CA GLU A 224 -10.36 -15.01 14.50
C GLU A 224 -9.36 -15.49 13.44
N ARG A 225 -9.77 -15.55 12.17
CA ARG A 225 -8.97 -16.12 11.06
C ARG A 225 -8.88 -15.19 9.87
N PHE A 226 -8.98 -13.89 10.10
CA PHE A 226 -9.15 -12.91 9.02
C PHE A 226 -7.99 -12.93 8.02
N GLY A 227 -6.75 -13.02 8.51
CA GLY A 227 -5.57 -13.16 7.65
C GLY A 227 -5.62 -14.42 6.77
N SER A 228 -5.98 -15.57 7.33
CA SER A 228 -6.10 -16.81 6.57
C SER A 228 -7.23 -16.72 5.53
N PHE A 229 -8.39 -16.16 5.88
CA PHE A 229 -9.48 -15.93 4.94
C PHE A 229 -9.01 -15.06 3.78
N TYR A 230 -8.34 -13.95 4.09
CA TYR A 230 -7.86 -13.02 3.09
C TYR A 230 -6.86 -13.68 2.15
N THR A 231 -5.87 -14.40 2.68
CA THR A 231 -4.87 -15.10 1.84
C THR A 231 -5.50 -16.12 0.90
N ALA A 232 -6.55 -16.83 1.35
CA ALA A 232 -7.29 -17.77 0.50
C ALA A 232 -8.07 -17.06 -0.62
N LEU A 233 -8.72 -15.93 -0.31
CA LEU A 233 -9.41 -15.12 -1.32
C LEU A 233 -8.43 -14.51 -2.33
N PHE A 234 -7.28 -14.03 -1.85
CA PHE A 234 -6.21 -13.52 -2.68
C PHE A 234 -5.63 -14.60 -3.61
N ASP A 235 -5.35 -15.80 -3.10
CA ASP A 235 -4.89 -16.93 -3.92
C ASP A 235 -5.92 -17.31 -4.98
N LYS A 236 -7.22 -17.32 -4.62
CA LYS A 236 -8.30 -17.55 -5.58
C LYS A 236 -8.36 -16.45 -6.65
N THR A 237 -8.18 -15.20 -6.25
CA THR A 237 -8.14 -14.04 -7.17
C THR A 237 -6.98 -14.17 -8.16
N LEU A 238 -5.79 -14.54 -7.69
CA LEU A 238 -4.63 -14.76 -8.55
C LEU A 238 -4.82 -15.96 -9.49
N ALA A 239 -5.41 -17.05 -9.01
CA ALA A 239 -5.66 -18.25 -9.81
C ALA A 239 -6.56 -17.99 -11.03
N LEU A 240 -7.48 -17.02 -10.94
CA LEU A 240 -8.32 -16.60 -12.07
C LEU A 240 -7.56 -15.84 -13.17
N SER A 241 -6.29 -15.51 -12.93
CA SER A 241 -5.40 -14.83 -13.88
C SER A 241 -4.06 -15.57 -14.01
N ASP A 242 -4.10 -16.91 -13.90
CA ASP A 242 -2.94 -17.80 -14.01
C ASP A 242 -1.75 -17.42 -13.10
N GLY A 243 -2.04 -16.76 -11.97
CA GLY A 243 -1.03 -16.27 -11.03
C GLY A 243 -0.23 -15.05 -11.50
N LYS A 244 -0.62 -14.40 -12.60
CA LYS A 244 0.12 -13.27 -13.22
C LYS A 244 -0.43 -11.90 -12.86
N ALA A 245 -1.57 -11.83 -12.19
CA ALA A 245 -2.21 -10.54 -11.91
C ALA A 245 -1.50 -9.74 -10.81
N ILE A 246 -1.62 -8.42 -10.93
CA ILE A 246 -1.33 -7.45 -9.89
C ILE A 246 -2.67 -7.02 -9.28
N VAL A 247 -2.85 -7.30 -8.00
CA VAL A 247 -4.10 -7.07 -7.28
C VAL A 247 -4.05 -5.69 -6.62
N THR A 248 -4.99 -4.82 -6.96
CA THR A 248 -5.22 -3.58 -6.20
C THR A 248 -6.05 -3.90 -4.96
N GLU A 249 -5.50 -3.59 -3.79
CA GLU A 249 -6.14 -3.85 -2.48
C GLU A 249 -6.67 -2.55 -1.84
N TYR A 250 -6.08 -1.40 -2.21
CA TYR A 250 -6.47 -0.10 -1.70
C TYR A 250 -6.13 1.01 -2.70
N SER A 251 -7.03 1.99 -2.85
CA SER A 251 -6.75 3.24 -3.55
C SER A 251 -7.61 4.38 -3.00
N TRP A 252 -7.01 5.28 -2.23
CA TRP A 252 -7.72 6.40 -1.60
C TRP A 252 -6.76 7.52 -1.18
N GLN A 253 -7.25 8.64 -0.65
CA GLN A 253 -6.40 9.74 -0.19
C GLN A 253 -5.68 9.31 1.10
N ALA A 254 -4.36 9.41 1.12
CA ALA A 254 -3.51 9.01 2.25
C ALA A 254 -3.89 9.67 3.59
N GLY A 255 -4.41 10.91 3.53
CA GLY A 255 -4.87 11.65 4.70
C GLY A 255 -6.30 11.35 5.15
N LYS A 256 -7.00 10.37 4.54
CA LYS A 256 -8.38 10.00 4.88
C LYS A 256 -8.62 8.49 4.76
N CYS A 257 -9.49 7.95 5.61
CA CYS A 257 -10.01 6.59 5.50
C CYS A 257 -11.36 6.48 6.21
N ASP A 258 -12.12 5.45 5.88
CA ASP A 258 -13.33 5.09 6.61
C ASP A 258 -13.68 3.60 6.44
N PRO A 259 -13.83 2.83 7.54
CA PRO A 259 -13.29 3.12 8.87
C PRO A 259 -11.76 3.05 8.87
N CYS A 260 -11.10 3.86 9.70
CA CYS A 260 -9.64 3.87 9.79
C CYS A 260 -9.13 2.84 10.81
N PRO A 261 -8.32 1.83 10.41
CA PRO A 261 -7.69 0.91 11.36
C PRO A 261 -6.56 1.59 12.16
N VAL A 262 -5.92 2.61 11.56
CA VAL A 262 -4.90 3.46 12.17
C VAL A 262 -5.13 4.92 11.73
N PRO A 263 -4.59 5.92 12.45
CA PRO A 263 -4.65 7.31 12.00
C PRO A 263 -4.12 7.46 10.56
N PRO A 264 -4.78 8.25 9.69
CA PRO A 264 -4.29 8.52 8.34
C PRO A 264 -2.86 9.09 8.31
N LEU A 265 -2.22 9.02 7.15
CA LEU A 265 -0.89 9.61 6.96
C LEU A 265 -0.95 11.12 7.17
N GLN A 266 0.02 11.63 7.92
CA GLN A 266 0.28 13.03 8.17
C GLN A 266 1.43 13.51 7.30
N ASP A 267 1.64 14.82 7.24
CA ASP A 267 2.74 15.40 6.47
C ASP A 267 4.11 14.83 6.87
N SER A 268 4.35 14.60 8.17
CA SER A 268 5.59 13.99 8.66
C SER A 268 5.84 12.58 8.10
N ASP A 269 4.78 11.78 7.91
CA ASP A 269 4.90 10.46 7.29
C ASP A 269 5.26 10.61 5.81
N LEU A 270 4.61 11.54 5.11
CA LEU A 270 4.89 11.84 3.70
C LEU A 270 6.34 12.33 3.52
N PHE A 271 6.83 13.22 4.38
CA PHE A 271 8.21 13.67 4.39
C PHE A 271 9.19 12.50 4.56
N THR A 272 8.91 11.58 5.49
CA THR A 272 9.74 10.38 5.69
C THR A 272 9.77 9.49 4.44
N LEU A 273 8.64 9.36 3.74
CA LEU A 273 8.45 8.52 2.56
C LEU A 273 8.93 9.15 1.23
N GLY A 274 9.58 10.32 1.26
CA GLY A 274 10.09 11.00 0.04
C GLY A 274 9.58 12.42 -0.17
N GLY A 275 8.70 12.91 0.70
CA GLY A 275 8.15 14.26 0.63
C GLY A 275 9.20 15.35 0.85
N ASP A 276 10.30 15.09 1.55
CA ASP A 276 11.45 16.00 1.64
C ASP A 276 12.10 16.26 0.28
N VAL A 277 12.19 15.25 -0.59
CA VAL A 277 12.75 15.41 -1.94
C VAL A 277 11.73 16.08 -2.86
N LEU A 278 10.48 15.63 -2.80
CA LEU A 278 9.42 16.13 -3.68
C LEU A 278 8.94 17.53 -3.28
N ILE A 279 8.60 17.75 -2.02
CA ILE A 279 8.02 19.01 -1.51
C ILE A 279 9.14 19.97 -1.03
N GLY A 280 10.16 19.44 -0.34
CA GLY A 280 11.26 20.23 0.21
C GLY A 280 12.25 20.77 -0.84
N GLY A 281 12.36 20.10 -2.00
CA GLY A 281 13.13 20.58 -3.16
C GLY A 281 12.45 21.70 -3.97
N GLY A 282 11.34 22.27 -3.49
CA GLY A 282 10.61 23.34 -4.17
C GLY A 282 9.66 22.88 -5.29
N ARG A 283 9.50 21.56 -5.50
CA ARG A 283 8.47 21.03 -6.43
C ARG A 283 7.12 20.95 -5.73
N GLY A 284 6.24 21.90 -6.03
CA GLY A 284 4.85 21.82 -5.57
C GLY A 284 4.12 20.62 -6.20
N PRO A 285 3.04 20.09 -5.58
CA PRO A 285 2.22 18.99 -6.14
C PRO A 285 1.73 19.22 -7.58
N ALA A 286 1.61 20.49 -7.99
CA ALA A 286 1.23 20.90 -9.34
C ALA A 286 2.30 20.60 -10.41
N GLN A 287 3.58 20.52 -10.04
CA GLN A 287 4.70 20.23 -10.96
C GLN A 287 4.91 18.73 -11.16
N LEU A 288 4.36 17.89 -10.27
CA LEU A 288 4.38 16.43 -10.36
C LEU A 288 3.16 15.88 -11.14
N ALA A 289 2.26 16.75 -11.61
CA ALA A 289 1.12 16.33 -12.41
C ALA A 289 1.57 15.96 -13.84
N VAL A 290 1.34 14.71 -14.24
CA VAL A 290 1.59 14.24 -15.61
C VAL A 290 0.68 15.00 -16.60
N PRO A 291 1.20 15.54 -17.72
CA PRO A 291 0.36 16.13 -18.76
C PRO A 291 -0.51 15.04 -19.40
N GLY A 292 -1.83 15.17 -19.33
CA GLY A 292 -2.78 14.25 -19.98
C GLY A 292 -4.00 13.82 -19.18
N ALA A 293 -4.12 14.19 -17.90
CA ALA A 293 -5.41 14.09 -17.22
C ALA A 293 -6.41 15.06 -17.89
N PRO A 294 -7.65 14.65 -18.23
CA PRO A 294 -8.61 15.53 -18.90
C PRO A 294 -9.04 16.67 -17.97
N GLY A 295 -8.27 17.76 -18.02
CA GLY A 295 -8.56 19.01 -17.33
C GLY A 295 -9.59 19.81 -18.11
N ARG A 296 -10.70 20.15 -17.45
CA ARG A 296 -11.68 21.13 -17.91
C ARG A 296 -10.97 22.47 -18.21
N PRO A 297 -11.32 23.21 -19.28
CA PRO A 297 -10.62 24.44 -19.63
C PRO A 297 -10.73 25.49 -18.52
N PRO A 298 -9.66 26.25 -18.24
CA PRO A 298 -9.69 27.30 -17.24
C PRO A 298 -10.64 28.42 -17.69
N ARG A 299 -11.63 28.73 -16.86
CA ARG A 299 -12.45 29.94 -17.03
C ARG A 299 -11.60 31.19 -16.76
N PRO A 300 -11.83 32.31 -17.46
CA PRO A 300 -11.04 33.52 -17.28
C PRO A 300 -11.19 34.06 -15.85
N MET A 301 -10.08 34.14 -15.12
CA MET A 301 -10.01 34.69 -13.76
C MET A 301 -10.22 36.21 -13.78
N ARG A 302 -11.31 36.67 -13.15
CA ARG A 302 -11.41 38.04 -12.67
C ARG A 302 -10.37 38.26 -11.57
N ARG A 303 -9.51 39.27 -11.74
CA ARG A 303 -8.49 39.72 -10.79
C ARG A 303 -9.06 39.81 -9.37
N ARG A 304 -8.60 38.92 -8.48
CA ARG A 304 -8.78 39.03 -7.03
C ARG A 304 -7.40 39.17 -6.38
N ARG A 305 -7.31 40.07 -5.41
CA ARG A 305 -6.09 40.54 -4.70
C ARG A 305 -5.24 39.39 -4.16
N PRO A 306 -3.91 39.57 -3.99
CA PRO A 306 -3.02 38.52 -3.53
C PRO A 306 -3.37 38.15 -2.09
N SER A 307 -3.86 36.93 -1.92
CA SER A 307 -4.06 36.32 -0.60
C SER A 307 -2.71 35.71 -0.18
N GLY A 308 -2.31 35.97 1.06
CA GLY A 308 -1.08 35.45 1.66
C GLY A 308 -1.03 33.91 1.71
N PRO A 309 0.07 33.34 2.23
CA PRO A 309 0.33 31.91 2.15
C PRO A 309 -0.81 31.11 2.77
N PHE A 310 -1.50 30.32 1.95
CA PHE A 310 -2.53 29.38 2.38
C PHE A 310 -1.89 28.26 3.19
N PHE A 311 -1.83 28.41 4.51
CA PHE A 311 -1.79 27.28 5.43
C PHE A 311 -3.20 26.67 5.45
N GLY A 312 -3.35 25.43 4.95
CA GLY A 312 -4.59 24.66 5.13
C GLY A 312 -5.31 24.22 3.85
N SER A 313 -4.64 23.41 3.03
CA SER A 313 -5.26 22.31 2.29
C SER A 313 -4.15 21.31 2.07
N GLY A 314 -3.99 20.35 2.99
CA GLY A 314 -2.97 19.32 2.88
C GLY A 314 -3.02 18.70 1.48
N SER A 315 -1.86 18.56 0.85
CA SER A 315 -1.75 17.88 -0.45
C SER A 315 -2.41 16.51 -0.31
N SER A 316 -3.51 16.28 -1.04
CA SER A 316 -4.27 15.03 -0.95
C SER A 316 -3.58 13.95 -1.79
N TRP A 317 -2.46 13.42 -1.31
CA TRP A 317 -1.78 12.30 -1.96
C TRP A 317 -2.72 11.10 -2.03
N VAL A 318 -2.81 10.47 -3.19
CA VAL A 318 -3.47 9.18 -3.39
C VAL A 318 -2.46 8.09 -3.05
N LEU A 319 -2.83 7.25 -2.10
CA LEU A 319 -2.14 6.02 -1.76
C LEU A 319 -2.76 4.87 -2.55
N THR A 320 -1.96 4.14 -3.31
CA THR A 320 -2.36 2.86 -3.93
C THR A 320 -1.55 1.72 -3.34
N ARG A 321 -2.22 0.63 -2.94
CA ARG A 321 -1.61 -0.63 -2.53
C ARG A 321 -1.83 -1.67 -3.62
N LEU A 322 -0.74 -2.16 -4.17
CA LEU A 322 -0.70 -3.24 -5.15
C LEU A 322 -0.05 -4.46 -4.49
N HIS A 323 -0.60 -5.64 -4.72
CA HIS A 323 -0.09 -6.89 -4.18
C HIS A 323 -0.07 -7.95 -5.27
N THR A 324 1.06 -8.63 -5.41
CA THR A 324 1.19 -9.79 -6.28
C THR A 324 1.99 -10.88 -5.58
N ARG A 325 1.77 -12.13 -6.00
CA ARG A 325 2.56 -13.27 -5.56
C ARG A 325 3.12 -13.97 -6.78
N TYR A 326 4.43 -13.88 -6.93
CA TYR A 326 5.10 -14.17 -8.18
C TYR A 326 6.17 -15.25 -8.03
N SER A 327 6.55 -15.82 -9.16
CA SER A 327 7.60 -16.83 -9.32
C SER A 327 8.24 -16.66 -10.70
N LYS A 328 9.28 -17.45 -11.00
CA LYS A 328 9.90 -17.48 -12.33
C LYS A 328 8.90 -17.75 -13.47
N ASP A 329 7.82 -18.48 -13.18
CA ASP A 329 6.81 -18.85 -14.19
C ASP A 329 5.73 -17.77 -14.40
N THR A 330 5.54 -16.88 -13.43
CA THR A 330 4.45 -15.89 -13.44
C THR A 330 4.93 -14.46 -13.64
N LEU A 331 6.21 -14.17 -13.41
CA LEU A 331 6.82 -12.87 -13.63
C LEU A 331 8.11 -13.02 -14.44
N SER A 332 8.04 -12.61 -15.70
CA SER A 332 9.12 -12.65 -16.70
C SER A 332 9.84 -11.31 -16.87
N GLU A 333 9.17 -10.21 -16.55
CA GLU A 333 9.61 -8.84 -16.80
C GLU A 333 9.50 -7.99 -15.53
N ASP A 334 10.25 -6.90 -15.47
CA ASP A 334 10.12 -5.93 -14.38
C ASP A 334 8.77 -5.23 -14.43
N LEU A 335 8.30 -4.75 -13.27
CA LEU A 335 7.01 -4.10 -13.19
C LEU A 335 7.14 -2.65 -13.66
N VAL A 336 6.43 -2.30 -14.73
CA VAL A 336 6.34 -0.91 -15.23
C VAL A 336 5.04 -0.30 -14.72
N PHE A 337 5.11 0.83 -14.03
CA PHE A 337 3.93 1.45 -13.42
C PHE A 337 3.42 2.61 -14.26
N LYS A 338 2.09 2.75 -14.34
CA LYS A 338 1.45 3.88 -15.01
C LYS A 338 0.30 4.44 -14.17
N PRO A 339 0.00 5.76 -14.29
CA PRO A 339 -1.21 6.33 -13.72
C PRO A 339 -2.46 5.67 -14.27
N ALA A 340 -3.51 5.56 -13.46
CA ALA A 340 -4.77 4.96 -13.87
C ALA A 340 -5.99 5.74 -13.36
N PRO A 341 -7.15 5.61 -14.03
CA PRO A 341 -8.35 6.37 -13.68
C PRO A 341 -8.85 6.05 -12.27
N PRO A 342 -9.48 7.03 -11.58
CA PRO A 342 -10.00 6.83 -10.24
C PRO A 342 -11.08 5.76 -10.17
N VAL A 343 -11.11 5.04 -9.05
CA VAL A 343 -12.08 3.97 -8.80
C VAL A 343 -12.65 4.01 -7.39
N VAL A 344 -13.82 3.41 -7.24
CA VAL A 344 -14.52 3.24 -5.97
C VAL A 344 -15.01 1.83 -5.80
N GLY A 345 -15.06 1.38 -4.54
CA GLY A 345 -15.55 0.07 -4.15
C GLY A 345 -15.18 -0.22 -2.70
N GLY A 346 -15.94 -1.08 -2.03
CA GLY A 346 -15.68 -1.35 -0.62
C GLY A 346 -16.17 -0.23 0.30
N ARG A 347 -17.16 0.56 -0.13
CA ARG A 347 -17.72 1.67 0.65
C ARG A 347 -19.03 1.26 1.32
N ALA A 348 -19.31 1.90 2.45
CA ALA A 348 -20.62 1.84 3.08
C ALA A 348 -21.12 3.24 3.41
N ARG A 349 -22.44 3.35 3.57
CA ARG A 349 -23.11 4.53 4.09
C ARG A 349 -22.90 4.64 5.59
N TRP A 350 -23.26 5.80 6.13
CA TRP A 350 -23.23 6.08 7.58
C TRP A 350 -24.08 5.11 8.41
N ASP A 351 -25.05 4.43 7.78
CA ASP A 351 -25.95 3.44 8.38
C ASP A 351 -25.44 1.99 8.24
N GLY A 352 -24.22 1.77 7.75
CA GLY A 352 -23.61 0.44 7.59
C GLY A 352 -24.05 -0.34 6.34
N THR A 353 -24.92 0.25 5.52
CA THR A 353 -25.33 -0.35 4.24
C THR A 353 -24.23 -0.20 3.20
N SER A 354 -23.89 -1.29 2.50
CA SER A 354 -22.92 -1.27 1.41
C SER A 354 -23.39 -0.35 0.28
N MET A 355 -22.48 0.43 -0.30
CA MET A 355 -22.79 1.33 -1.42
C MET A 355 -22.68 0.62 -2.79
N GLU A 356 -21.85 -0.42 -2.85
CA GLU A 356 -21.63 -1.26 -4.03
C GLU A 356 -22.00 -2.71 -3.73
N ASN A 357 -22.41 -3.44 -4.78
CA ASN A 357 -22.66 -4.87 -4.69
C ASN A 357 -21.36 -5.65 -4.35
N PRO A 358 -21.45 -6.87 -3.82
CA PRO A 358 -20.28 -7.70 -3.56
C PRO A 358 -19.40 -7.89 -4.81
N GLY A 359 -18.10 -7.58 -4.67
CA GLY A 359 -17.11 -7.64 -5.74
C GLY A 359 -17.16 -6.49 -6.75
N GLU A 360 -18.08 -5.55 -6.61
CA GLU A 360 -18.27 -4.47 -7.58
C GLU A 360 -17.26 -3.33 -7.38
N VAL A 361 -16.60 -2.94 -8.48
CA VAL A 361 -15.68 -1.79 -8.53
C VAL A 361 -16.09 -0.92 -9.71
N LYS A 362 -16.22 0.39 -9.48
CA LYS A 362 -16.66 1.36 -10.49
C LYS A 362 -15.62 2.44 -10.70
N ARG A 363 -15.56 2.98 -11.92
CA ARG A 363 -14.89 4.25 -12.16
C ARG A 363 -15.71 5.38 -11.53
N ASP A 364 -15.02 6.38 -10.98
CA ASP A 364 -15.62 7.56 -10.36
C ASP A 364 -14.68 8.76 -10.60
N GLY A 365 -15.07 9.96 -10.17
CA GLY A 365 -14.23 11.16 -10.21
C GLY A 365 -13.16 11.21 -9.10
N GLN A 366 -13.18 10.27 -8.15
CA GLN A 366 -12.25 10.21 -7.02
C GLN A 366 -11.86 8.77 -6.69
N ASN A 367 -10.67 8.59 -6.13
CA ASN A 367 -10.24 7.31 -5.56
C ASN A 367 -10.89 7.11 -4.18
N ASN A 368 -11.64 6.03 -4.01
CA ASN A 368 -12.21 5.58 -2.74
C ASN A 368 -12.49 4.07 -2.82
N PHE A 369 -11.41 3.31 -2.98
CA PHE A 369 -11.41 1.85 -3.05
C PHE A 369 -10.65 1.26 -1.87
N GLN A 370 -11.24 0.21 -1.28
CA GLN A 370 -10.60 -0.61 -0.26
C GLN A 370 -11.14 -2.05 -0.33
N GLY A 371 -10.32 -3.04 0.01
CA GLY A 371 -10.82 -4.37 0.36
C GLY A 371 -11.58 -4.32 1.68
N ARG A 372 -12.92 -4.46 1.63
CA ARG A 372 -13.80 -4.46 2.81
C ARG A 372 -14.55 -5.79 2.89
N TYR A 373 -14.51 -6.38 4.07
CA TYR A 373 -15.22 -7.60 4.43
C TYR A 373 -16.08 -7.34 5.65
N ILE A 374 -17.25 -7.97 5.71
CA ILE A 374 -18.32 -7.56 6.62
C ILE A 374 -18.83 -8.77 7.38
N ILE A 375 -18.80 -8.72 8.72
CA ILE A 375 -19.59 -9.62 9.55
C ILE A 375 -20.90 -8.89 9.87
N ARG A 376 -22.02 -9.49 9.49
CA ARG A 376 -23.36 -9.01 9.84
C ARG A 376 -23.97 -9.88 10.92
N HIS A 377 -24.28 -9.26 12.04
CA HIS A 377 -25.02 -9.84 13.15
C HIS A 377 -26.50 -9.49 12.95
N TYR A 378 -27.23 -10.39 12.31
CA TYR A 378 -28.66 -10.22 12.03
C TYR A 378 -29.49 -10.24 13.31
N TRP A 379 -30.65 -9.58 13.29
CA TRP A 379 -31.51 -9.51 14.46
C TRP A 379 -32.21 -10.84 14.72
N GLU A 380 -31.91 -11.44 15.87
CA GLU A 380 -32.48 -12.73 16.32
C GLU A 380 -33.55 -12.54 17.41
N GLY A 381 -33.79 -11.30 17.85
CA GLY A 381 -34.79 -10.97 18.85
C GLY A 381 -36.24 -11.07 18.34
N PRO A 382 -37.23 -10.92 19.24
CA PRO A 382 -38.64 -10.88 18.84
C PRO A 382 -38.92 -9.69 17.92
N VAL A 383 -39.84 -9.88 16.96
CA VAL A 383 -40.35 -8.83 16.08
C VAL A 383 -41.75 -8.45 16.56
N ALA A 384 -41.86 -7.33 17.26
CA ALA A 384 -43.08 -6.93 17.98
C ALA A 384 -44.02 -6.00 17.19
N CYS A 385 -43.66 -5.62 15.96
CA CYS A 385 -44.40 -4.68 15.13
C CYS A 385 -44.87 -5.32 13.82
N ASP A 386 -45.95 -4.77 13.27
CA ASP A 386 -46.53 -5.27 12.02
C ASP A 386 -45.67 -4.95 10.78
N ASP A 387 -44.94 -3.83 10.79
CA ASP A 387 -44.10 -3.38 9.67
C ASP A 387 -42.61 -3.27 10.09
N PRO A 388 -41.89 -4.41 10.18
CA PRO A 388 -40.49 -4.43 10.60
C PRO A 388 -39.56 -3.86 9.53
N ARG A 389 -38.67 -2.96 9.95
CA ARG A 389 -37.67 -2.31 9.11
C ARG A 389 -36.29 -2.95 9.29
N TRP A 390 -36.00 -3.89 8.41
CA TRP A 390 -34.73 -4.64 8.36
C TRP A 390 -33.60 -3.86 7.68
N ASP A 391 -32.41 -4.44 7.73
CA ASP A 391 -31.18 -3.92 7.09
C ASP A 391 -30.77 -2.54 7.63
N ARG A 392 -31.16 -2.25 8.88
CA ARG A 392 -30.72 -1.08 9.63
C ARG A 392 -29.58 -1.50 10.54
N TRP A 393 -28.38 -0.96 10.34
CA TRP A 393 -27.21 -1.39 11.08
C TRP A 393 -26.78 -0.38 12.15
N GLY A 394 -26.24 -0.92 13.24
CA GLY A 394 -25.71 -0.21 14.39
C GLY A 394 -24.42 -0.83 14.91
N GLY A 395 -23.94 -0.31 16.03
CA GLY A 395 -22.85 -0.91 16.80
C GLY A 395 -23.33 -2.11 17.62
N PRO A 396 -22.46 -2.69 18.47
CA PRO A 396 -22.77 -3.88 19.25
C PRO A 396 -24.15 -3.86 19.91
N GLY A 397 -24.91 -4.94 19.73
CA GLY A 397 -26.29 -5.07 20.24
C GLY A 397 -27.34 -4.23 19.49
N GLY A 398 -27.02 -3.73 18.29
CA GLY A 398 -27.94 -2.90 17.48
C GLY A 398 -28.08 -1.47 18.00
N GLN A 399 -27.20 -1.04 18.91
CA GLN A 399 -27.25 0.29 19.52
C GLN A 399 -26.24 1.25 18.88
N GLY A 400 -26.52 2.55 18.95
CA GLY A 400 -25.62 3.59 18.47
C GLY A 400 -25.38 3.56 16.95
N LYS A 401 -24.26 4.16 16.53
CA LYS A 401 -23.81 4.17 15.14
C LYS A 401 -23.05 2.87 14.81
N PRO A 402 -23.14 2.36 13.56
CA PRO A 402 -22.28 1.29 13.07
C PRO A 402 -20.82 1.50 13.48
N GLY A 403 -20.16 0.42 13.93
CA GLY A 403 -18.84 0.50 14.52
C GLY A 403 -17.81 1.18 13.60
N ASN A 404 -17.10 2.18 14.14
CA ASN A 404 -15.98 2.83 13.46
C ASN A 404 -14.66 2.04 13.57
N LYS A 405 -14.68 0.85 14.18
CA LYS A 405 -13.49 0.01 14.35
C LYS A 405 -13.46 -1.04 13.25
N ALA A 406 -12.33 -1.10 12.56
CA ALA A 406 -12.02 -2.16 11.61
C ALA A 406 -10.77 -2.91 12.07
N SER A 407 -10.80 -4.24 11.93
CA SER A 407 -9.60 -5.06 12.00
C SER A 407 -8.92 -5.04 10.63
N ALA A 408 -7.62 -4.84 10.59
CA ALA A 408 -6.82 -4.85 9.36
C ALA A 408 -6.05 -6.17 9.23
N ALA A 409 -6.01 -6.74 8.03
CA ALA A 409 -5.14 -7.88 7.74
C ALA A 409 -3.74 -7.36 7.39
N THR A 410 -2.89 -7.19 8.40
CA THR A 410 -1.49 -6.73 8.24
C THR A 410 -0.53 -7.88 8.02
N GLY A 411 0.70 -7.57 7.58
CA GLY A 411 1.75 -8.59 7.43
C GLY A 411 1.43 -9.67 6.39
N LEU A 412 0.61 -9.34 5.38
CA LEU A 412 0.12 -10.30 4.39
C LEU A 412 1.24 -10.98 3.57
N GLY A 413 2.38 -10.31 3.40
CA GLY A 413 3.53 -10.88 2.72
C GLY A 413 4.24 -12.00 3.48
N SER A 414 4.04 -12.09 4.81
CA SER A 414 4.60 -13.14 5.68
C SER A 414 3.54 -14.02 6.34
N ALA A 415 2.26 -13.76 6.06
CA ALA A 415 1.14 -14.48 6.68
C ALA A 415 1.17 -15.99 6.33
N LYS A 416 1.00 -16.84 7.34
CA LYS A 416 0.84 -18.29 7.13
C LYS A 416 -0.45 -18.55 6.35
N ARG A 417 -0.30 -19.21 5.21
CA ARG A 417 -1.41 -19.59 4.33
C ARG A 417 -2.02 -20.90 4.80
N THR A 418 -3.03 -20.79 5.66
CA THR A 418 -3.83 -21.92 6.13
C THR A 418 -4.99 -22.14 5.17
N PRO A 419 -5.22 -23.37 4.65
CA PRO A 419 -6.34 -23.64 3.76
C PRO A 419 -7.68 -23.28 4.40
N ILE A 420 -8.50 -22.53 3.67
CA ILE A 420 -9.86 -22.17 4.05
C ILE A 420 -10.80 -22.42 2.87
N ALA A 421 -11.91 -23.12 3.14
CA ALA A 421 -12.99 -23.34 2.19
C ALA A 421 -13.86 -22.08 2.08
N LEU A 422 -13.52 -21.20 1.15
CA LEU A 422 -14.19 -19.90 0.96
C LEU A 422 -15.71 -20.05 0.78
N GLU A 423 -16.16 -21.09 0.08
CA GLU A 423 -17.57 -21.40 -0.16
C GLU A 423 -18.35 -21.72 1.12
N LYS A 424 -17.68 -22.06 2.23
CA LYS A 424 -18.32 -22.33 3.52
C LYS A 424 -18.39 -21.11 4.43
N ILE A 425 -17.70 -20.03 4.09
CA ILE A 425 -17.55 -18.86 4.98
C ILE A 425 -17.91 -17.53 4.33
N VAL A 426 -17.93 -17.47 3.00
CA VAL A 426 -18.34 -16.30 2.24
C VAL A 426 -19.84 -16.34 2.05
N ARG A 427 -20.54 -15.43 2.71
CA ARG A 427 -22.00 -15.31 2.66
C ARG A 427 -22.46 -14.63 1.38
N SER A 428 -21.75 -13.59 0.91
CA SER A 428 -22.11 -12.94 -0.34
C SER A 428 -21.86 -13.85 -1.55
N LYS A 429 -22.82 -13.89 -2.47
CA LYS A 429 -22.60 -14.50 -3.77
C LYS A 429 -21.55 -13.69 -4.56
N LEU A 430 -20.57 -14.37 -5.14
CA LEU A 430 -19.51 -13.78 -5.95
C LEU A 430 -19.26 -14.63 -7.20
N ASP A 431 -20.04 -14.35 -8.26
CA ASP A 431 -20.02 -15.11 -9.52
C ASP A 431 -18.64 -15.11 -10.18
N SER A 432 -17.93 -13.99 -10.14
CA SER A 432 -16.57 -13.86 -10.71
C SER A 432 -15.55 -14.81 -10.07
N HIS A 433 -15.84 -15.33 -8.88
CA HIS A 433 -14.98 -16.27 -8.15
C HIS A 433 -15.67 -17.62 -7.92
N GLY A 434 -16.79 -17.89 -8.60
CA GLY A 434 -17.54 -19.14 -8.42
C GLY A 434 -17.92 -19.41 -6.95
N LEU A 435 -18.22 -18.36 -6.17
CA LEU A 435 -18.71 -18.51 -4.80
C LEU A 435 -20.23 -18.33 -4.82
N PRO A 436 -21.02 -19.37 -4.49
CA PRO A 436 -22.47 -19.32 -4.58
C PRO A 436 -23.12 -18.41 -3.52
N GLY A 437 -22.39 -18.08 -2.45
CA GLY A 437 -22.92 -17.41 -1.26
C GLY A 437 -23.64 -18.38 -0.33
N LEU A 438 -23.93 -17.90 0.89
CA LEU A 438 -24.65 -18.64 1.91
C LEU A 438 -25.99 -17.97 2.21
N PRO A 439 -27.02 -18.73 2.61
CA PRO A 439 -28.31 -18.16 2.98
C PRO A 439 -28.16 -17.13 4.10
N ILE A 440 -28.84 -15.99 3.97
CA ILE A 440 -28.94 -15.00 5.05
C ILE A 440 -29.82 -15.59 6.17
N PRO A 441 -29.42 -15.49 7.46
CA PRO A 441 -30.26 -15.94 8.57
C PRO A 441 -31.67 -15.35 8.46
N GLY A 442 -32.69 -16.19 8.65
CA GLY A 442 -34.07 -15.77 8.47
C GLY A 442 -34.43 -14.61 9.39
N LYS A 443 -34.81 -13.47 8.80
CA LYS A 443 -35.42 -12.33 9.49
C LYS A 443 -36.57 -12.86 10.35
N GLY A 444 -36.43 -12.74 11.68
CA GLY A 444 -37.18 -13.50 12.69
C GLY A 444 -38.66 -13.74 12.36
N LYS A 445 -39.13 -14.97 12.58
CA LYS A 445 -40.56 -15.32 12.43
C LYS A 445 -41.39 -14.37 13.31
N ARG A 446 -42.44 -13.74 12.73
CA ARG A 446 -43.47 -13.03 13.50
C ARG A 446 -43.91 -13.94 14.65
N LYS A 447 -43.91 -13.41 15.88
CA LYS A 447 -44.53 -14.09 17.01
C LYS A 447 -46.05 -13.99 16.89
#